data_AF-D0Z3H0-F1
#
_entry.id   AF-D0Z3H0-F1
#
_cell.length_a   1.000
_cell.length_b   1.000
_cell.length_c   1.000
_cell.angle_alpha   90.00
_cell.angle_beta   90.00
_cell.angle_gamma   90.00
#
_symmetry.space_group_name_H-M   'P 1'
#
loop_
_entity.id
_entity.type
_entity.pdbx_description
1 polymer ?
#
loop_
_entity_poly.entity_id
_entity_poly.type
_entity_poly.pdbx_seq_one_letter_code
_entity_poly.pdbx_strand_id
1 'polypeptide(L)' 'MMATYYKQRADEVLEKGYADLVAFGRPFVSNPDLVARLQHQQPQAELDGFTLFGGNEYGYTDYSMCSK' A
#
# COMPACT_ATOMS: atom_id res chain seq x y z
N MET A 1 -2.18 3.44 -11.86
CA MET A 1 -3.66 3.39 -11.76
C MET A 1 -4.16 2.75 -10.46
N MET A 2 -3.50 1.72 -9.92
CA MET A 2 -3.94 1.04 -8.68
C MET A 2 -3.82 1.90 -7.40
N ALA A 3 -2.83 2.79 -7.31
CA ALA A 3 -2.59 3.57 -6.10
C ALA A 3 -3.76 4.50 -5.71
N THR A 4 -4.34 5.17 -6.70
CA THR A 4 -5.48 6.08 -6.53
C THR A 4 -6.74 5.35 -6.09
N TYR A 5 -6.92 4.10 -6.52
CA TYR A 5 -8.11 3.30 -6.21
C TYR A 5 -8.23 2.98 -4.71
N TYR A 6 -7.12 2.63 -4.05
CA TYR A 6 -7.12 2.34 -2.62
C TYR A 6 -7.39 3.57 -1.76
N LYS A 7 -6.81 4.72 -2.13
CA LYS A 7 -7.04 5.98 -1.44
C LYS A 7 -8.50 6.40 -1.53
N GLN A 8 -9.03 6.47 -2.75
CA GLN A 8 -10.39 6.94 -2.99
C GLN A 8 -11.42 6.09 -2.23
N ARG A 9 -11.27 4.76 -2.24
CA ARG A 9 -12.19 3.87 -1.52
C ARG A 9 -12.11 4.05 -0.01
N ALA A 10 -10.91 4.32 0.54
CA ALA A 10 -10.75 4.59 1.96
C ALA A 10 -11.40 5.92 2.34
N ASP A 11 -11.16 6.97 1.55
CA ASP A 11 -11.76 8.30 1.74
C ASP A 11 -13.29 8.19 1.72
N GLU A 12 -13.88 7.46 0.77
CA GLU A 12 -15.33 7.25 0.69
C GLU A 12 -15.91 6.54 1.92
N VAL A 13 -15.20 5.57 2.51
CA VAL A 13 -15.64 4.84 3.70
C VAL A 13 -15.63 5.75 4.93
N LEU A 14 -14.59 6.58 5.06
CA LEU A 14 -14.42 7.53 6.15
C LEU A 14 -15.44 8.67 6.05
N GLU A 15 -15.61 9.27 4.87
CA GLU A 15 -16.56 10.37 4.62
C GLU A 15 -18.01 9.96 4.88
N LYS A 16 -18.37 8.70 4.59
CA LYS A 16 -19.71 8.15 4.87
C LYS A 16 -19.90 7.74 6.33
N GLY A 17 -18.88 7.83 7.16
CA GLY A 17 -18.92 7.42 8.57
C GLY A 17 -19.12 5.90 8.75
N TYR A 18 -18.74 5.10 7.76
CA TYR A 18 -18.88 3.63 7.83
C TYR A 18 -17.79 2.98 8.69
N ALA A 19 -16.66 3.66 8.87
CA ALA A 19 -15.59 3.25 9.77
C ALA A 19 -14.80 4.48 10.23
N ASP A 20 -14.13 4.36 11.38
CA ASP A 20 -13.19 5.37 11.88
C ASP A 20 -11.78 5.20 11.29
N LEU A 21 -11.44 3.98 10.84
CA LEU A 21 -10.11 3.61 10.35
C LEU A 21 -10.20 2.60 9.21
N VAL A 22 -9.23 2.67 8.29
CA VAL A 22 -9.06 1.71 7.18
C VAL A 22 -7.66 1.10 7.25
N ALA A 23 -7.59 -0.23 7.33
CA ALA A 23 -6.33 -0.96 7.33
C ALA A 23 -5.97 -1.47 5.93
N PHE A 24 -4.71 -1.34 5.55
CA PHE A 24 -4.18 -1.86 4.28
C PHE A 24 -3.21 -3.01 4.55
N GLY A 25 -3.51 -4.19 3.99
CA GLY A 25 -2.62 -5.36 4.07
C GLY A 25 -1.63 -5.40 2.91
N ARG A 26 -2.02 -6.07 1.81
CA ARG A 26 -1.20 -6.27 0.61
C ARG A 26 -0.50 -5.02 0.07
N PRO A 27 -1.16 -3.83 -0.02
CA PRO A 27 -0.47 -2.62 -0.47
C PRO A 27 0.68 -2.21 0.44
N PHE A 28 0.60 -2.47 1.74
CA PHE A 28 1.63 -2.12 2.71
C PHE A 28 2.83 -3.08 2.64
N VAL A 29 2.60 -4.35 2.25
CA VAL A 29 3.68 -5.33 2.05
C VAL A 29 4.66 -4.86 0.97
N SER A 30 4.16 -4.45 -0.19
CA SER A 30 5.01 -4.00 -1.30
C SER A 30 5.40 -2.51 -1.23
N ASN A 31 4.85 -1.75 -0.30
CA ASN A 31 5.10 -0.30 -0.17
C ASN A 31 5.32 0.05 1.31
N PRO A 32 6.57 -0.07 1.82
CA PRO A 32 6.86 0.28 3.22
C PRO A 32 6.59 1.77 3.52
N ASP A 33 6.59 2.61 2.48
CA ASP A 33 6.29 4.04 2.49
C ASP A 33 4.87 4.38 1.99
N LEU A 34 3.92 3.43 2.07
CA LEU A 34 2.56 3.58 1.52
C LEU A 34 1.88 4.89 1.93
N VAL A 35 2.04 5.32 3.18
CA VAL A 35 1.45 6.57 3.70
C VAL A 35 1.92 7.77 2.87
N ALA A 36 3.23 7.92 2.67
CA ALA A 36 3.80 9.00 1.87
C ALA A 36 3.31 8.92 0.41
N ARG A 37 3.23 7.70 -0.14
CA ARG A 37 2.71 7.51 -1.50
C ARG A 37 1.26 7.96 -1.66
N LEU A 38 0.39 7.62 -0.70
CA LEU A 38 -1.02 8.04 -0.72
C LEU A 38 -1.17 9.56 -0.52
N GLN A 39 -0.34 10.18 0.33
CA GLN A 39 -0.33 11.61 0.56
C GLN A 39 0.09 12.39 -0.70
N HIS A 40 1.17 11.95 -1.35
CA HIS A 40 1.77 12.63 -2.51
C HIS A 40 1.33 12.09 -3.87
N GLN A 41 0.33 11.20 -3.90
CA GLN A 41 -0.17 10.55 -5.13
C GLN A 41 0.93 9.85 -5.95
N GLN A 42 1.94 9.29 -5.27
CA GLN A 42 3.02 8.55 -5.91
C GLN A 42 2.55 7.17 -6.39
N PRO A 43 3.18 6.62 -7.44
CA PRO A 43 2.90 5.25 -7.86
C PRO A 43 3.27 4.25 -6.77
N GLN A 44 2.45 3.21 -6.61
CA GLN A 44 2.73 2.08 -5.71
C GLN A 44 3.45 0.97 -6.47
N ALA A 45 4.35 0.27 -5.79
CA ALA A 45 4.95 -0.95 -6.28
C ALA A 45 3.93 -2.09 -6.29
N GLU A 46 4.01 -2.93 -7.34
CA GLU A 46 3.22 -4.13 -7.45
C GLU A 46 3.69 -5.19 -6.46
N LEU A 47 2.75 -5.94 -5.93
CA LEU A 47 3.03 -7.07 -5.06
C LEU A 47 3.27 -8.30 -5.91
N ASP A 48 4.43 -8.94 -5.74
CA ASP A 48 4.63 -10.30 -6.21
C ASP A 48 3.93 -11.27 -5.25
N GLY A 49 2.93 -11.99 -5.74
CA GLY A 49 2.16 -12.92 -4.92
C GLY A 49 2.93 -14.19 -4.54
N PHE A 50 3.98 -14.54 -5.28
CA PHE A 50 4.75 -15.77 -5.05
C PHE A 50 5.72 -15.65 -3.87
N THR A 51 6.02 -14.43 -3.43
CA THR A 51 6.97 -14.14 -2.35
C THR A 51 6.29 -13.85 -1.01
N LEU A 52 4.95 -13.89 -0.96
CA LEU A 52 4.17 -13.53 0.23
C LEU A 52 4.44 -14.42 1.46
N PHE A 53 4.82 -15.68 1.25
CA PHE A 53 4.92 -16.66 2.33
C PHE A 53 6.20 -17.51 2.20
N GLY A 54 7.00 -17.54 3.27
CA GLY A 54 8.31 -18.21 3.26
C GLY A 54 9.35 -17.41 2.49
N GLY A 55 10.41 -18.07 2.00
CA GLY A 55 11.45 -17.44 1.18
C GLY A 55 12.56 -16.76 1.99
N ASN A 56 13.07 -15.66 1.46
CA ASN A 56 14.19 -14.88 1.98
C ASN A 56 13.88 -13.37 1.94
N GLU A 57 14.87 -12.51 1.77
CA GLU A 57 14.69 -11.05 1.75
C GLU A 57 13.88 -10.55 0.54
N TYR A 58 13.81 -11.34 -0.53
CA TYR A 58 13.15 -10.99 -1.79
C TYR A 58 11.62 -11.00 -1.64
N GLY A 59 10.99 -9.87 -1.91
CA GLY A 59 9.56 -9.64 -1.68
C GLY A 59 9.20 -9.53 -0.20
N TYR A 60 10.17 -9.28 0.68
CA TYR A 60 9.96 -9.09 2.11
C TYR A 60 10.54 -7.75 2.59
N THR A 61 11.85 -7.54 2.45
CA THR A 61 12.52 -6.31 2.91
C THR A 61 13.15 -5.48 1.78
N ASP A 62 13.14 -5.98 0.55
CA ASP A 62 13.84 -5.38 -0.60
C ASP A 62 12.95 -4.44 -1.44
N TYR A 63 11.72 -4.18 -1.01
CA TYR A 63 10.86 -3.19 -1.65
C TYR A 63 11.47 -1.77 -1.57
N SER A 64 11.61 -1.13 -2.74
CA SER A 64 12.19 0.20 -2.86
C SER A 64 11.24 1.30 -2.34
N MET A 65 11.76 2.23 -1.54
CA MET A 65 11.04 3.42 -1.09
C MET A 65 11.06 4.52 -2.17
N CYS A 66 9.92 5.18 -2.39
CA CYS A 66 9.83 6.40 -3.18
C CYS A 66 10.22 7.58 -2.27
N SER A 67 11.51 7.90 -2.29
CA SER A 67 12.21 8.96 -1.52
C SER A 67 12.87 8.49 -0.22
N LYS A 68 14.10 8.95 -0.02
CA LYS A 68 14.63 9.25 1.33
C LYS A 68 14.08 10.60 1.77
#